data_AF-A0A8B8F866-F1
#
_entry.id   AF-A0A8B8F866-F1
#
_cell.length_a   1.000
_cell.length_b   1.000
_cell.length_c   1.000
_cell.angle_alpha   90.00
_cell.angle_beta   90.00
_cell.angle_gamma   90.00
#
_symmetry.space_group_name_H-M   'P 1'
#
loop_
_entity.id
_entity.type
_entity.pdbx_description
1 polymer ?
#
loop_
_entity_poly.entity_id
_entity_poly.type
_entity_poly.pdbx_seq_one_letter_code
_entity_poly.pdbx_strand_id
1 'polypeptide(L)'
;MLWDPFVVIDSCHLERVQRRFLSSAAYMLKIVHPPHNYTPVLDALNLISLADKRVKANLGFLQKLIDGSINSPSLLEQVNFKVPHRATRSRVPFTVPLHYTN
;
A
#
# COMPACT_ATOMS: atom_id res chain seq x y z
N MET A 1 5.95 -0.52 11.59
CA MET A 1 5.52 -0.76 10.14
C MET A 1 6.27 -2.12 9.93
N LEU A 2 5.72 -3.31 10.20
CA LEU A 2 4.38 -3.75 10.67
C LEU A 2 3.18 -3.37 9.78
N TRP A 3 3.44 -3.09 8.50
CA TRP A 3 2.65 -2.05 7.82
C TRP A 3 1.49 -2.54 6.94
N ASP A 4 1.35 -3.85 6.71
CA ASP A 4 0.11 -4.44 6.17
C ASP A 4 -0.18 -5.92 6.59
N PRO A 5 -0.30 -6.25 7.90
CA PRO A 5 -1.05 -7.46 8.33
C PRO A 5 -2.43 -7.09 8.92
N PHE A 6 -2.46 -6.12 9.83
CA PHE A 6 -3.69 -5.65 10.47
C PHE A 6 -4.50 -4.70 9.56
N VAL A 7 -3.82 -4.06 8.61
CA VAL A 7 -4.40 -3.08 7.68
C VAL A 7 -5.32 -3.74 6.64
N VAL A 8 -5.38 -5.08 6.51
CA VAL A 8 -6.32 -5.77 5.61
C VAL A 8 -7.79 -5.51 5.98
N ILE A 9 -8.13 -5.45 7.27
CA ILE A 9 -9.50 -5.15 7.72
C ILE A 9 -9.82 -3.68 7.44
N ASP A 10 -8.95 -2.76 7.85
CA ASP A 10 -9.13 -1.32 7.60
C ASP A 10 -9.14 -0.98 6.10
N SER A 11 -8.38 -1.72 5.28
CA SER A 11 -8.45 -1.67 3.81
C SER A 11 -9.86 -1.95 3.31
N CYS A 12 -10.47 -3.04 3.77
CA CYS A 12 -11.83 -3.42 3.40
C CYS A 12 -12.85 -2.35 3.81
N HIS A 13 -12.69 -1.73 4.98
CA HIS A 13 -13.52 -0.59 5.41
C HIS A 13 -13.33 0.65 4.53
N LEU A 14 -12.09 1.06 4.25
CA LEU A 14 -11.77 2.20 3.37
C LEU A 14 -12.25 1.97 1.93
N GLU A 15 -12.04 0.78 1.38
CA GLU A 15 -12.53 0.39 0.06
C GLU A 15 -14.06 0.36 0.00
N ARG A 16 -14.75 -0.08 1.07
CA ARG A 16 -16.22 0.02 1.16
C ARG A 16 -16.69 1.48 1.10
N VAL A 17 -15.99 2.41 1.75
CA VAL A 17 -16.28 3.85 1.63
C VAL A 17 -16.06 4.35 0.19
N GLN A 18 -14.94 3.99 -0.44
CA GLN A 18 -14.68 4.39 -1.84
C GLN A 18 -15.70 3.79 -2.82
N ARG A 19 -16.02 2.49 -2.71
CA ARG A 19 -17.02 1.81 -3.56
C ARG A 19 -18.42 2.43 -3.39
N ARG A 20 -18.79 2.85 -2.17
CA ARG A 20 -20.05 3.59 -1.93
C ARG A 20 -20.03 4.97 -2.59
N PHE A 21 -18.93 5.73 -2.46
CA PHE A 21 -18.78 7.01 -3.14
C PHE A 21 -18.88 6.87 -4.68
N LEU A 22 -18.17 5.91 -5.27
CA LEU A 22 -18.18 5.66 -6.71
C LEU A 22 -19.55 5.21 -7.21
N SER A 23 -20.28 4.38 -6.45
CA SER A 23 -21.66 4.01 -6.76
C SER A 23 -22.60 5.23 -6.79
N SER A 24 -22.49 6.15 -5.82
CA SER A 24 -23.28 7.39 -5.82
C SER A 24 -22.89 8.31 -6.98
N ALA A 25 -21.59 8.47 -7.26
CA ALA A 25 -21.09 9.30 -8.34
C ALA A 25 -21.52 8.76 -9.72
N ALA A 26 -21.46 7.45 -9.93
CA ALA A 26 -21.91 6.80 -11.16
C ALA A 26 -23.40 7.05 -11.43
N TYR A 27 -24.24 6.92 -10.39
CA TYR A 27 -25.67 7.22 -10.47
C TYR A 27 -25.92 8.71 -10.82
N MET A 28 -25.28 9.64 -10.11
CA MET A 28 -25.47 11.09 -10.34
C MET A 28 -24.97 11.54 -11.72
N LEU A 29 -23.88 10.98 -12.22
CA LEU A 29 -23.23 11.34 -13.49
C LEU A 29 -23.67 10.45 -14.66
N LYS A 30 -24.54 9.47 -14.44
CA LYS A 30 -25.03 8.48 -15.43
C LYS A 30 -23.90 7.68 -16.10
N ILE A 31 -22.82 7.41 -15.37
CA ILE A 31 -21.68 6.63 -15.86
C ILE A 31 -22.04 5.16 -15.84
N VAL A 32 -22.11 4.53 -17.01
CA VAL A 32 -22.31 3.07 -17.14
C VAL A 32 -21.03 2.35 -16.72
N HIS A 33 -21.14 1.40 -15.79
CA HIS A 33 -20.04 0.54 -15.37
C HIS A 33 -20.56 -0.88 -15.04
N PRO A 34 -19.72 -1.94 -15.11
CA PRO A 34 -20.13 -3.28 -14.75
C PRO A 34 -20.37 -3.44 -13.23
N PRO A 35 -21.19 -4.41 -12.78
CA PRO A 35 -21.35 -4.71 -11.35
C PRO A 35 -20.01 -4.90 -10.64
N HIS A 36 -19.83 -4.21 -9.52
CA HIS A 36 -18.62 -4.17 -8.69
C HIS A 36 -17.32 -3.64 -9.34
N ASN A 37 -17.24 -3.51 -10.67
CA ASN A 37 -16.13 -2.83 -11.34
C ASN A 37 -16.43 -1.33 -11.48
N TYR A 38 -15.69 -0.51 -10.74
CA TYR A 38 -15.81 0.95 -10.74
C TYR A 38 -14.67 1.66 -11.49
N THR A 39 -13.81 0.98 -12.25
CA THR A 39 -12.74 1.66 -13.02
C THR A 39 -13.28 2.74 -13.96
N PRO A 40 -14.38 2.58 -14.72
CA PRO A 40 -14.88 3.65 -15.59
C PRO A 40 -15.28 4.92 -14.82
N VAL A 41 -15.66 4.77 -13.54
CA VAL A 41 -16.04 5.87 -12.64
C VAL A 41 -14.81 6.54 -12.03
N LEU A 42 -13.76 5.76 -11.74
CA LEU A 42 -12.45 6.29 -11.35
C LEU A 42 -11.83 7.11 -12.48
N ASP A 43 -11.77 6.53 -13.68
CA ASP A 43 -11.18 7.14 -14.88
C ASP A 43 -11.90 8.44 -15.26
N ALA A 44 -13.25 8.41 -15.33
CA ALA A 44 -14.06 9.60 -15.63
C ALA A 44 -13.93 10.74 -14.60
N LEU A 45 -13.54 10.41 -13.35
CA LEU A 45 -13.29 11.39 -12.29
C LEU A 45 -11.80 11.74 -12.13
N ASN A 46 -10.90 11.18 -12.94
CA ASN A 46 -9.44 11.27 -12.78
C ASN A 46 -8.95 10.86 -11.38
N LEU A 47 -9.58 9.84 -10.80
CA LEU A 47 -9.27 9.28 -9.48
C LEU A 47 -8.53 7.94 -9.60
N ILE A 48 -7.63 7.68 -8.67
CA ILE A 48 -7.02 6.34 -8.44
C ILE A 48 -7.56 5.71 -7.15
N SER A 49 -7.44 4.38 -7.01
CA SER A 49 -8.02 3.68 -5.87
C SER A 49 -7.33 4.03 -4.53
N LEU A 50 -8.03 3.82 -3.41
CA LEU A 50 -7.43 3.95 -2.08
C LEU A 50 -6.39 2.86 -1.80
N ALA A 51 -6.38 1.74 -2.53
CA ALA A 51 -5.27 0.78 -2.48
C ALA A 51 -4.01 1.39 -3.12
N ASP A 52 -4.11 1.87 -4.38
CA ASP A 52 -2.99 2.44 -5.12
C ASP A 52 -2.40 3.68 -4.43
N LYS A 53 -3.27 4.54 -3.86
CA LYS A 53 -2.83 5.70 -3.07
C LYS A 53 -1.99 5.28 -1.85
N ARG A 54 -2.36 4.20 -1.17
CA ARG A 54 -1.62 3.68 0.00
C ARG A 54 -0.32 2.99 -0.42
N VAL A 55 -0.32 2.20 -1.48
CA VAL A 55 0.92 1.63 -2.05
C VAL A 55 1.89 2.74 -2.43
N LYS A 56 1.44 3.77 -3.14
CA LYS A 56 2.27 4.93 -3.54
C LYS A 56 2.75 5.75 -2.34
N ALA A 57 1.90 5.96 -1.33
CA ALA A 57 2.27 6.66 -0.10
C ALA A 57 3.31 5.88 0.72
N ASN A 58 3.11 4.56 0.90
CA ASN A 58 4.03 3.69 1.62
C ASN A 58 5.38 3.59 0.91
N LEU A 59 5.40 3.48 -0.43
CA LEU A 59 6.63 3.51 -1.23
C LEU A 59 7.37 4.84 -1.07
N GLY A 60 6.66 5.98 -1.20
CA GLY A 60 7.25 7.30 -1.03
C GLY A 60 7.72 7.61 0.39
N PHE A 61 7.07 7.03 1.41
CA PHE A 61 7.52 7.08 2.80
C PHE A 61 8.80 6.26 3.01
N LEU A 62 8.85 5.02 2.53
CA LEU A 62 10.03 4.16 2.63
C LEU A 62 11.22 4.74 1.86
N GLN A 63 11.00 5.31 0.68
CA GLN A 63 12.03 6.04 -0.06
C GLN A 63 12.62 7.18 0.78
N LYS A 64 11.77 8.06 1.33
CA LYS A 64 12.19 9.19 2.18
C LYS A 64 12.86 8.78 3.49
N LEU A 65 12.54 7.60 4.01
CA LEU A 65 13.20 7.04 5.19
C LEU A 65 14.60 6.50 4.86
N ILE A 66 14.78 5.95 3.64
CA ILE A 66 16.06 5.42 3.14
C ILE A 66 17.00 6.53 2.66
N ASP A 67 16.48 7.57 2.01
CA ASP A 67 17.28 8.68 1.46
C ASP A 67 17.63 9.78 2.49
N GLY A 68 17.15 9.64 3.74
CA GLY A 68 17.42 10.59 4.83
C GLY A 68 16.50 11.81 4.88
N SER A 69 15.55 11.97 3.94
CA SER A 69 14.54 13.04 3.99
C SER A 69 13.64 12.97 5.24
N ILE A 70 13.48 11.78 5.82
CA ILE A 70 12.83 11.54 7.11
C ILE A 70 13.89 11.00 8.08
N ASN A 71 14.47 11.91 8.86
CA ASN A 71 15.44 11.57 9.91
C ASN A 71 14.76 10.91 11.11
N SER A 72 14.53 9.60 11.02
CA SER A 72 13.96 8.79 12.12
C SER A 72 14.67 7.44 12.23
N PRO A 73 15.81 7.36 12.96
CA PRO A 73 16.57 6.13 13.12
C PRO A 73 15.74 4.98 13.69
N SER A 74 14.89 5.24 14.69
CA SER A 74 14.02 4.23 15.31
C SER A 74 12.90 3.70 14.39
N LEU A 75 12.58 4.38 13.29
CA LEU A 75 11.72 3.84 12.22
C LEU A 75 12.52 3.11 11.14
N LEU A 76 13.76 3.54 10.87
CA LEU A 76 14.69 2.83 9.99
C LEU A 76 15.10 1.46 10.58
N GLU A 77 15.32 1.39 11.90
CA GLU A 77 15.61 0.17 12.66
C GLU A 77 14.46 -0.86 12.62
N GLN A 78 13.21 -0.43 12.40
CA GLN A 78 12.08 -1.36 12.17
C GLN A 78 12.08 -1.98 10.77
N VAL A 79 12.86 -1.44 9.83
CA VAL A 79 13.01 -2.01 8.49
C VAL A 79 14.10 -3.07 8.54
N ASN A 80 13.70 -4.33 8.34
CA ASN A 80 14.58 -5.49 8.37
C ASN A 80 15.56 -5.52 7.17
N PHE A 81 16.50 -4.58 7.08
CA PHE A 81 17.56 -4.62 6.06
C PHE A 81 18.45 -5.84 6.24
N LYS A 82 18.84 -6.46 5.13
CA LYS A 82 19.84 -7.52 5.12
C LYS A 82 21.21 -6.90 4.83
N VAL A 83 21.90 -6.47 5.88
CA VAL A 83 23.27 -5.93 5.82
C VAL A 83 24.26 -7.05 6.15
N PRO A 84 24.88 -7.73 5.16
CA PRO A 84 25.72 -8.88 5.43
C PRO A 84 27.15 -8.46 5.81
N HIS A 85 27.62 -8.84 7.00
CA HIS A 85 28.98 -8.57 7.48
C HIS A 85 30.09 -9.15 6.56
N ARG A 86 29.77 -10.13 5.72
CA ARG A 86 30.69 -10.71 4.72
C ARG A 86 29.97 -10.79 3.37
N ALA A 87 30.68 -10.63 2.27
CA ALA A 87 30.09 -10.79 0.94
C ALA A 87 29.48 -12.20 0.80
N THR A 88 28.18 -12.26 0.48
CA THR A 88 27.47 -13.53 0.21
C THR A 88 26.86 -13.51 -1.18
N ARG A 89 26.52 -14.68 -1.72
CA ARG A 89 25.80 -14.81 -3.01
C ARG A 89 24.32 -14.38 -2.92
N SER A 90 23.82 -14.04 -1.74
CA SER A 90 22.43 -13.60 -1.51
C SER A 90 22.23 -12.14 -1.93
N ARG A 91 21.52 -11.91 -3.04
CA ARG A 91 21.14 -10.55 -3.51
C ARG A 91 19.85 -10.01 -2.87
N VAL A 92 19.27 -10.70 -1.88
CA VAL A 92 18.03 -10.28 -1.20
C VAL A 92 18.33 -9.08 -0.29
N PRO A 93 17.67 -7.91 -0.46
CA PRO A 93 17.99 -6.70 0.30
C PRO A 93 17.36 -6.62 1.70
N PHE A 94 16.37 -7.46 1.98
CA PHE A 94 15.65 -7.51 3.26
C PHE A 94 15.72 -8.90 3.90
N THR A 95 15.64 -8.93 5.23
CA THR A 95 15.55 -10.14 6.04
C THR A 95 14.07 -10.44 6.29
N VAL A 96 13.58 -11.55 5.76
CA VAL A 96 12.22 -12.05 6.01
C VAL A 96 12.28 -13.01 7.20
N PRO A 97 11.51 -12.77 8.30
CA PRO A 97 11.41 -13.73 9.39
C PRO A 97 10.84 -15.06 8.89
N LEU A 98 11.43 -16.18 9.32
CA LEU A 98 10.80 -17.49 9.14
C LEU A 98 9.64 -17.63 10.12
N HIS A 99 8.49 -18.10 9.62
CA HIS A 99 7.36 -18.49 10.44
C HIS A 99 7.05 -19.95 10.20
N TYR A 100 7.14 -20.76 11.25
CA TYR A 100 6.77 -22.17 11.23
C TYR A 100 5.32 -22.29 11.69
N THR A 101 4.43 -22.66 10.79
CA THR A 101 3.08 -23.14 11.14
C THR A 101 3.18 -24.63 11.39
N ASN A 102 3.06 -25.03 12.67
CA ASN A 102 2.71 -26.39 13.09
C ASN A 102 1.20 -26.45 13.37
#